data_AF-A0A6N4WSI5-F1
#
_entry.id   AF-A0A6N4WSI5-F1
#
_cell.length_a   1.000
_cell.length_b   1.000
_cell.length_c   1.000
_cell.angle_alpha   90.00
_cell.angle_beta   90.00
_cell.angle_gamma   90.00
#
_symmetry.space_group_name_H-M   'P 1'
#
loop_
_entity.id
_entity.type
_entity.pdbx_description
1 polymer ?
#
loop_
_entity_poly.entity_id
_entity_poly.type
_entity_poly.pdbx_seq_one_letter_code
_entity_poly.pdbx_strand_id
1 'polypeptide(L)'
;MSDTHSTTHADHSGEAQKHHTFINLALVLAAITGIELVLVYLPIHEAVVFSSLIALSLFKFFSVIAWFMHLIYDKMLLTLAFGTGLAIASGTVVALMFIMDRSFVDFEAISAF
;
A
#
# COMPACT_ATOMS: atom_id res chain seq x y z
N MET A 1 -27.65 17.48 52.33
CA MET A 1 -27.80 16.20 51.61
C MET A 1 -26.84 16.26 50.44
N SER A 2 -25.82 15.39 50.47
CA SER A 2 -24.77 15.34 49.46
C SER A 2 -25.28 14.52 48.28
N ASP A 3 -25.74 15.21 47.24
CA ASP A 3 -26.08 14.53 46.00
C ASP A 3 -24.79 14.00 45.37
N THR A 4 -24.79 12.67 45.32
CA THR A 4 -23.67 11.82 45.01
C THR A 4 -23.36 11.94 43.52
N HIS A 5 -22.14 12.41 43.24
CA HIS A 5 -21.25 11.96 42.17
C HIS A 5 -21.93 11.09 41.11
N SER A 6 -22.45 11.73 40.07
CA SER A 6 -22.88 11.08 38.83
C SER A 6 -21.67 10.39 38.19
N THR A 7 -21.58 9.09 38.49
CA THR A 7 -21.19 7.99 37.61
C THR A 7 -20.16 8.33 36.52
N THR A 8 -18.91 8.02 36.87
CA THR A 8 -17.80 7.70 35.97
C THR A 8 -18.23 6.67 34.89
N HIS A 9 -17.59 6.78 33.71
CA HIS A 9 -17.52 5.81 32.61
C HIS A 9 -18.55 5.94 31.48
N ALA A 10 -18.48 7.03 30.73
CA ALA A 10 -18.93 7.06 29.34
C ALA A 10 -17.73 7.28 28.41
N ASP A 11 -17.58 6.40 27.41
CA ASP A 11 -16.88 6.64 26.13
C ASP A 11 -15.34 6.71 26.07
N HIS A 12 -14.62 5.75 26.63
CA HIS A 12 -13.19 5.52 26.28
C HIS A 12 -12.90 4.18 25.57
N SER A 13 -13.93 3.37 25.30
CA SER A 13 -13.78 2.07 24.63
C SER A 13 -13.78 2.15 23.10
N GLY A 14 -14.38 3.21 22.51
CA GLY A 14 -14.45 3.37 21.05
C GLY A 14 -13.11 3.74 20.40
N GLU A 15 -12.28 4.53 21.07
CA GLU A 15 -11.00 4.98 20.51
C GLU A 15 -9.93 3.87 20.56
N ALA A 16 -9.89 3.07 21.64
CA ALA A 16 -8.91 1.99 21.78
C ALA A 16 -9.05 0.89 20.70
N GLN A 17 -10.25 0.63 20.20
CA GLN A 17 -10.49 -0.44 19.23
C GLN A 17 -9.94 -0.11 17.83
N LYS A 18 -9.95 1.19 17.46
CA LYS A 18 -9.37 1.65 16.19
C LYS A 18 -7.85 1.44 16.20
N HIS A 19 -7.19 1.80 17.29
CA HIS A 19 -5.74 1.69 17.46
C HIS A 19 -5.26 0.23 17.43
N HIS A 20 -5.99 -0.69 18.07
CA HIS A 20 -5.65 -2.11 18.04
C HIS A 20 -5.72 -2.71 16.64
N THR A 21 -6.64 -2.24 15.79
CA THR A 21 -6.77 -2.81 14.45
C THR A 21 -5.65 -2.35 13.52
N PHE A 22 -5.18 -1.10 13.65
CA PHE A 22 -3.99 -0.62 12.93
C PHE A 22 -2.73 -1.38 13.34
N ILE A 23 -2.53 -1.58 14.65
CA ILE A 23 -1.39 -2.32 15.19
C ILE A 23 -1.42 -3.78 14.74
N ASN A 24 -2.59 -4.41 14.75
CA ASN A 24 -2.74 -5.79 14.30
C ASN A 24 -2.44 -5.95 12.80
N LEU A 25 -2.92 -5.02 11.95
CA LEU A 25 -2.56 -5.03 10.53
C LEU A 25 -1.05 -4.84 10.33
N ALA A 26 -0.44 -3.87 11.03
CA ALA A 26 0.99 -3.62 10.98
C ALA A 26 1.79 -4.90 11.28
N LEU A 27 1.38 -5.61 12.33
CA LEU A 27 2.02 -6.83 12.80
C LEU A 27 1.84 -7.99 11.81
N VAL A 28 0.66 -8.11 11.19
CA VAL A 28 0.42 -9.08 10.11
C VAL A 28 1.28 -8.77 8.89
N LEU A 29 1.36 -7.50 8.45
CA LEU A 29 2.22 -7.10 7.34
C LEU A 29 3.70 -7.39 7.64
N ALA A 30 4.15 -7.10 8.86
CA ALA A 30 5.50 -7.42 9.30
C ALA A 30 5.77 -8.93 9.29
N ALA A 31 4.84 -9.74 9.79
CA ALA A 31 4.95 -11.19 9.77
C ALA A 31 5.01 -11.74 8.33
N ILE A 32 4.15 -11.27 7.43
CA ILE A 32 4.18 -11.62 6.00
C ILE A 32 5.54 -11.26 5.38
N THR A 33 6.11 -10.11 5.76
CA THR A 33 7.44 -9.68 5.27
C THR A 33 8.56 -10.58 5.80
N GLY A 34 8.49 -11.02 7.05
CA GLY A 34 9.43 -11.98 7.61
C GLY A 34 9.37 -13.33 6.89
N ILE A 35 8.15 -13.82 6.61
CA ILE A 35 7.93 -15.08 5.87
C ILE A 35 8.45 -14.96 4.44
N GLU A 36 8.18 -13.83 3.77
CA GLU A 36 8.67 -13.54 2.42
C GLU A 36 10.19 -13.59 2.34
N LEU A 37 10.88 -12.95 3.28
CA LEU A 37 12.35 -12.96 3.33
C LEU A 37 12.91 -14.38 3.47
N VAL A 38 12.27 -15.21 4.30
CA VAL A 38 12.65 -16.62 4.47
C VAL A 38 12.39 -17.41 3.18
N LEU A 39 11.27 -17.15 2.50
CA LEU A 39 10.94 -17.79 1.22
C LEU A 39 11.96 -17.46 0.13
N VAL A 40 12.43 -16.22 0.07
CA VAL A 40 13.48 -15.78 -0.87
C VAL A 40 14.82 -16.44 -0.55
N TYR A 41 15.12 -16.67 0.73
CA TYR A 41 16.38 -17.28 1.14
C TYR A 41 16.44 -18.79 0.85
N LEU A 42 15.29 -19.47 0.79
CA LEU A 42 15.24 -20.85 0.31
C LEU A 42 15.44 -20.90 -1.21
N PRO A 43 16.21 -21.87 -1.74
CA PRO A 43 16.37 -22.07 -3.18
C PRO A 43 15.13 -22.75 -3.79
N ILE A 44 14.00 -22.06 -3.75
CA ILE A 44 12.76 -22.44 -4.45
C ILE A 44 12.87 -21.97 -5.90
N HIS A 45 12.04 -22.53 -6.78
CA HIS A 45 11.93 -22.15 -8.19
C HIS A 45 11.81 -20.63 -8.36
N GLU A 46 12.72 -20.01 -9.11
CA GLU A 46 12.85 -18.54 -9.25
C GLU A 46 11.55 -17.86 -9.69
N ALA A 47 10.80 -18.47 -10.61
CA ALA A 47 9.51 -17.92 -11.08
C ALA A 47 8.47 -17.79 -9.96
N VAL A 48 8.48 -18.70 -8.98
CA VAL A 48 7.55 -18.67 -7.84
C VAL A 48 7.95 -17.56 -6.88
N VAL A 49 9.25 -17.41 -6.63
CA VAL A 49 9.79 -16.33 -5.79
C VAL A 49 9.48 -14.97 -6.41
N PHE A 50 9.76 -14.79 -7.70
CA PHE A 50 9.50 -13.54 -8.41
C PHE A 50 8.01 -13.16 -8.41
N SER A 51 7.13 -14.11 -8.71
CA SER A 51 5.68 -13.89 -8.68
C SER A 51 5.19 -13.54 -7.27
N SER A 52 5.70 -14.23 -6.24
CA SER A 52 5.39 -13.94 -4.84
C SER A 52 5.83 -12.54 -4.43
N LEU A 53 7.04 -12.09 -4.80
CA LEU A 53 7.53 -10.76 -4.44
C LEU A 53 6.67 -9.65 -5.04
N ILE A 54 6.27 -9.79 -6.31
CA ILE A 54 5.37 -8.84 -6.95
C ILE A 54 4.02 -8.82 -6.27
N ALA A 55 3.43 -9.99 -6.02
CA ALA A 55 2.12 -10.11 -5.37
C ALA A 55 2.14 -9.51 -3.96
N LEU A 56 3.15 -9.84 -3.15
CA LEU A 56 3.29 -9.35 -1.78
C LEU A 56 3.63 -7.87 -1.73
N SER A 57 4.44 -7.35 -2.63
CA SER A 57 4.72 -5.91 -2.75
C SER A 57 3.46 -5.12 -3.05
N LEU A 58 2.65 -5.56 -4.03
CA LEU A 58 1.36 -4.96 -4.34
C LEU A 58 0.42 -5.04 -3.14
N PHE A 59 0.26 -6.23 -2.55
CA PHE A 59 -0.66 -6.44 -1.43
C PHE A 59 -0.32 -5.55 -0.23
N LYS A 60 0.98 -5.43 0.11
CA LYS A 60 1.43 -4.53 1.19
C LYS A 60 1.17 -3.08 0.85
N PHE A 61 1.45 -2.65 -0.37
CA PHE A 61 1.16 -1.30 -0.82
C PHE A 61 -0.33 -0.97 -0.65
N PHE A 62 -1.22 -1.83 -1.16
CA PHE A 62 -2.68 -1.68 -1.04
C PHE A 62 -3.15 -1.68 0.42
N SER A 63 -2.61 -2.58 1.24
CA SER A 63 -2.95 -2.64 2.67
C SER A 63 -2.53 -1.35 3.40
N VAL A 64 -1.35 -0.81 3.11
CA VAL A 64 -0.88 0.44 3.71
C VAL A 64 -1.76 1.62 3.28
N ILE A 65 -2.09 1.76 1.99
CA ILE A 65 -2.91 2.90 1.53
C ILE A 65 -4.36 2.80 2.03
N ALA A 66 -4.93 1.60 2.11
CA ALA A 66 -6.32 1.41 2.54
C ALA A 66 -6.47 1.64 4.06
N TRP A 67 -5.52 1.11 4.84
CA TRP A 67 -5.58 1.11 6.30
C TRP A 67 -4.74 2.20 6.97
N PHE A 68 -3.43 2.26 6.70
CA PHE A 68 -2.55 3.23 7.38
C PHE A 68 -2.83 4.67 6.97
N MET A 69 -3.12 4.91 5.69
CA MET A 69 -3.56 6.22 5.17
C MET A 69 -5.03 6.53 5.47
N HIS A 70 -5.73 5.65 6.21
CA HIS A 70 -7.13 5.83 6.59
C HIS A 70 -8.13 6.00 5.43
N LEU A 71 -7.77 5.69 4.18
CA LEU A 71 -8.65 5.89 3.02
C LEU A 71 -10.02 5.19 3.13
N ILE A 72 -10.10 4.08 3.86
CA ILE A 72 -11.36 3.38 4.14
C ILE A 72 -12.29 4.17 5.10
N TYR A 73 -11.73 5.06 5.92
CA TYR A 73 -12.42 5.85 6.95
C TYR A 73 -12.48 7.36 6.64
N ASP A 74 -11.75 7.83 5.63
CA ASP A 74 -11.70 9.23 5.24
C ASP A 74 -12.65 9.54 4.07
N LYS A 75 -12.82 10.84 3.81
CA LYS A 75 -13.72 11.37 2.77
C LYS A 75 -13.20 11.00 1.39
N MET A 76 -14.11 10.64 0.48
CA MET A 76 -13.80 10.22 -0.91
C MET A 76 -12.86 11.19 -1.66
N LEU A 77 -12.81 12.47 -1.29
CA LEU A 77 -11.90 13.44 -1.90
C LEU A 77 -10.41 13.13 -1.64
N LEU A 78 -10.04 12.64 -0.45
CA LEU A 78 -8.66 12.26 -0.14
C LEU A 78 -8.27 10.97 -0.87
N THR A 79 -9.19 10.01 -0.97
CA THR A 79 -9.04 8.80 -1.79
C THR A 79 -8.88 9.13 -3.27
N LEU A 80 -9.66 10.09 -3.77
CA LEU A 80 -9.58 10.53 -5.16
C LEU A 80 -8.25 11.26 -5.41
N ALA A 81 -7.83 12.17 -4.54
CA ALA A 81 -6.57 12.90 -4.68
C ALA A 81 -5.34 11.98 -4.64
N PHE A 82 -5.35 10.97 -3.77
CA PHE A 82 -4.30 9.94 -3.75
C PHE A 82 -4.35 9.06 -5.00
N GLY A 83 -5.55 8.61 -5.39
CA GLY A 83 -5.77 7.76 -6.56
C GLY A 83 -5.38 8.45 -7.87
N THR A 84 -5.67 9.73 -8.05
CA THR A 84 -5.25 10.50 -9.22
C THR A 84 -3.74 10.70 -9.23
N GLY A 85 -3.11 10.97 -8.08
CA GLY A 85 -1.66 11.02 -7.96
C GLY A 85 -1.00 9.69 -8.35
N LEU A 86 -1.52 8.56 -7.86
CA LEU A 86 -1.05 7.22 -8.21
C LEU A 86 -1.25 6.94 -9.71
N ALA A 87 -2.39 7.31 -10.28
CA ALA A 87 -2.68 7.14 -11.70
C ALA A 87 -1.73 7.97 -12.59
N ILE A 88 -1.47 9.23 -12.23
CA ILE A 88 -0.53 10.10 -12.95
C ILE A 88 0.89 9.54 -12.86
N ALA A 89 1.35 9.11 -11.68
CA ALA A 89 2.68 8.53 -11.51
C ALA A 89 2.84 7.23 -12.32
N SER A 90 1.89 6.31 -12.20
CA SER A 90 1.88 5.04 -12.94
C SER A 90 1.83 5.29 -14.45
N GLY A 91 0.95 6.20 -14.89
CA GLY A 91 0.81 6.57 -16.30
C GLY A 91 2.08 7.22 -16.85
N THR A 92 2.77 8.04 -16.05
CA THR A 92 4.05 8.65 -16.45
C THR A 92 5.13 7.57 -16.60
N VAL A 93 5.22 6.62 -15.68
CA VAL A 93 6.19 5.50 -15.79
C VAL A 93 5.90 4.66 -17.04
N VAL A 94 4.63 4.33 -17.31
CA VAL A 94 4.24 3.57 -18.50
C VAL A 94 4.55 4.36 -19.78
N ALA A 95 4.25 5.66 -19.82
CA ALA A 95 4.57 6.53 -20.95
C ALA A 95 6.09 6.63 -21.18
N LEU A 96 6.88 6.74 -20.11
CA LEU A 96 8.34 6.74 -20.19
C LEU A 96 8.88 5.40 -20.68
N MET A 97 8.34 4.28 -20.20
CA MET A 97 8.71 2.96 -20.73
C MET A 97 8.38 2.84 -22.22
N PHE A 98 7.23 3.36 -22.64
CA PHE A 98 6.81 3.33 -24.04
C PHE A 98 7.71 4.17 -24.96
N ILE A 99 8.08 5.39 -24.55
CA ILE A 99 8.96 6.26 -25.35
C ILE A 99 10.44 5.81 -25.34
N MET A 100 10.91 5.18 -24.26
CA MET A 100 12.27 4.64 -24.22
C MET A 100 12.40 3.31 -24.96
N ASP A 101 11.29 2.64 -25.25
CA ASP A 101 11.31 1.37 -25.95
C ASP A 101 11.61 1.58 -27.43
N ARG A 102 12.69 0.94 -27.90
CA ARG A 102 13.16 1.08 -29.29
C ARG A 102 12.25 0.46 -30.33
N SER A 103 11.24 -0.31 -29.92
CA SER A 103 10.26 -0.86 -30.86
C SER A 103 9.21 0.17 -31.29
N PHE A 104 8.99 1.23 -30.49
CA PHE A 104 7.94 2.22 -30.74
C PHE A 104 8.49 3.59 -31.15
N VAL A 105 9.82 3.77 -31.11
CA VAL A 105 10.51 4.99 -31.51
C VAL A 105 11.56 4.65 -32.56
N ASP A 106 11.37 5.14 -33.78
CA ASP A 106 12.34 5.00 -34.88
C ASP A 106 13.58 5.87 -34.61
N PHE A 107 14.46 5.35 -33.76
CA PHE A 107 15.75 5.98 -33.44
C PHE A 107 16.64 6.17 -34.68
N GLU A 108 16.43 5.37 -35.73
CA GLU A 108 17.14 5.49 -37.00
C GLU A 108 16.82 6.81 -37.73
N ALA A 109 15.56 7.26 -37.68
CA ALA A 109 15.14 8.55 -38.24
C ALA A 109 15.66 9.75 -37.44
N ILE A 110 15.90 9.59 -36.13
CA ILE A 110 16.42 10.64 -35.24
C ILE A 110 17.95 10.77 -35.37
N SER A 111 18.67 9.66 -35.59
CA SER A 111 20.14 9.67 -35.80
C SER A 111 20.59 10.08 -37.21
N ALA A 112 19.65 10.21 -38.15
CA ALA A 112 19.91 10.61 -39.53
C ALA A 112 19.98 12.13 -39.74
N PHE A 113 19.76 12.93 -38.67
CA PHE A 113 20.01 14.37 -38.60
C PHE A 113 21.29 14.66 -37.81
#